data_AF-A0A960GEW5-F1
#
_entry.id   AF-A0A960GEW5-F1
#
_cell.length_a   1.000
_cell.length_b   1.000
_cell.length_c   1.000
_cell.angle_alpha   90.00
_cell.angle_beta   90.00
_cell.angle_gamma   90.00
#
_symmetry.space_group_name_H-M   'P 1'
#
loop_
_entity.id
_entity.type
_entity.pdbx_description
1 polymer ?
#
loop_
_entity_poly.entity_id
_entity_poly.type
_entity_poly.pdbx_seq_one_letter_code
_entity_poly.pdbx_strand_id
1 'polypeptide(L)'
;TTIVEGSGDAEQIAGRVNQIRAEIDNSDSDYDREKLQERLAKLAGGVAVIKAGAATEVELKERKHRIEDAVRNAKAAVEEGIVAGGGVALLQATERAFEKIDLVGDEETGAELVKSAASAPLKQIAENAGLEGGVVAERVRNLEPGHGLNAATGEYVDMIADGIIDPAKVTRSALQNAASIAGLFLTTEAVVADKPEPAAAAAGPGADEMGGMGGMGF
;
A
#
# COMPACT_ATOMS: atom_id res chain seq x y z
N THR A 1 4.47 18.18 -1.10
CA THR A 1 4.45 18.96 -2.35
C THR A 1 5.72 18.72 -3.12
N THR A 2 5.63 18.49 -4.43
CA THR A 2 6.79 18.29 -5.33
C THR A 2 6.85 19.43 -6.32
N ILE A 3 8.00 20.09 -6.46
CA ILE A 3 8.24 21.15 -7.44
C ILE A 3 9.30 20.62 -8.42
N VAL A 4 8.98 20.63 -9.72
CA VAL A 4 9.83 20.12 -10.79
C VAL A 4 10.25 21.31 -11.65
N GLU A 5 11.52 21.34 -12.08
CA GLU A 5 12.07 22.43 -12.92
C GLU A 5 11.90 23.83 -12.30
N GLY A 6 12.30 24.01 -11.04
CA GLY A 6 12.28 25.32 -10.40
C GLY A 6 13.25 26.30 -11.10
N SER A 7 12.79 27.51 -11.41
CA SER A 7 13.57 28.57 -12.09
C SER A 7 14.59 29.28 -11.18
N GLY A 8 15.07 28.63 -10.12
CA GLY A 8 16.05 29.20 -9.20
C GLY A 8 17.45 29.29 -9.83
N ASP A 9 18.21 30.30 -9.45
CA ASP A 9 19.59 30.45 -9.90
C ASP A 9 20.47 29.29 -9.35
N ALA A 10 21.16 28.60 -10.25
CA ALA A 10 22.03 27.46 -9.91
C ALA A 10 23.17 27.85 -8.94
N GLU A 11 23.71 29.06 -9.06
CA GLU A 11 24.76 29.55 -8.16
C GLU A 11 24.22 29.78 -6.75
N GLN A 12 23.01 30.34 -6.65
CA GLN A 12 22.35 30.55 -5.36
C GLN A 12 22.01 29.21 -4.67
N ILE A 13 21.58 28.21 -5.44
CA ILE A 13 21.31 26.87 -4.93
C ILE A 13 22.60 26.21 -4.43
N ALA A 14 23.68 26.26 -5.21
CA ALA A 14 24.98 25.74 -4.80
C ALA A 14 25.53 26.45 -3.56
N GLY A 15 25.39 27.78 -3.49
CA GLY A 15 25.72 28.58 -2.31
C GLY A 15 24.94 28.13 -1.08
N ARG A 16 23.63 27.89 -1.22
CA ARG A 16 22.79 27.41 -0.12
C ARG A 16 23.16 25.99 0.34
N VAL A 17 23.50 25.10 -0.58
CA VAL A 17 24.00 23.74 -0.27
C VAL A 17 25.27 23.82 0.58
N ASN A 18 26.22 24.67 0.20
CA ASN A 18 27.47 24.84 0.96
C ASN A 18 27.23 25.49 2.33
N GLN A 19 26.33 26.46 2.42
CA GLN A 19 25.94 27.06 3.69
C GLN A 19 25.38 26.00 4.66
N ILE A 20 24.48 25.14 4.18
CA ILE A 20 23.88 24.09 5.04
C ILE A 20 24.92 23.07 5.49
N ARG A 21 25.89 22.71 4.63
CA ARG A 21 27.02 21.84 5.03
C ARG A 21 27.82 22.46 6.18
N ALA A 22 28.15 23.75 6.08
CA ALA A 22 28.84 24.45 7.16
C ALA A 22 28.00 24.56 8.44
N GLU A 23 26.68 24.77 8.32
CA GLU A 23 25.76 24.78 9.47
C GLU A 23 25.68 23.41 10.17
N ILE A 24 25.78 22.30 9.42
CA ILE A 24 25.81 20.92 9.96
C ILE A 24 27.09 20.69 10.78
N ASP A 25 28.24 21.08 10.23
CA ASP A 25 29.55 20.85 10.86
C ASP A 25 29.73 21.68 12.14
N ASN A 26 29.13 22.87 12.18
CA ASN A 26 29.18 23.78 13.34
C ASN A 26 28.01 23.58 14.33
N SER A 27 27.16 22.58 14.13
CA SER A 27 26.04 22.31 15.02
C SER A 27 26.40 21.31 16.11
N ASP A 28 26.21 21.74 17.35
CA ASP A 28 26.38 20.91 18.56
C ASP A 28 25.09 20.14 18.93
N SER A 29 24.01 20.32 18.17
CA SER A 29 22.69 19.72 18.41
C SER A 29 22.44 18.61 17.40
N ASP A 30 22.26 17.38 17.88
CA ASP A 30 21.97 16.24 17.00
C ASP A 30 20.64 16.42 16.26
N TYR A 31 19.65 17.05 16.90
CA TYR A 31 18.38 17.39 16.27
C TYR A 31 18.56 18.35 15.10
N ASP A 32 19.37 19.39 15.26
CA ASP A 32 19.61 20.37 14.20
C ASP A 32 20.43 19.75 13.05
N ARG A 33 21.40 18.90 13.39
CA ARG A 33 22.18 18.14 12.40
C ARG A 33 21.27 17.28 11.53
N GLU A 34 20.33 16.53 12.12
CA GLU A 34 19.36 15.71 11.40
C GLU A 34 18.47 16.55 10.48
N LYS A 35 17.91 17.66 10.99
CA LYS A 35 17.02 18.53 10.18
C LYS A 35 17.75 19.23 9.04
N LEU A 36 18.99 19.64 9.26
CA LEU A 36 19.82 20.23 8.21
C LEU A 36 20.22 19.18 7.16
N GLN A 37 20.51 17.95 7.56
CA GLN A 37 20.77 16.83 6.64
C GLN A 37 19.55 16.52 5.76
N GLU A 38 18.33 16.49 6.32
CA GLU A 38 17.11 16.32 5.52
C GLU A 38 16.94 17.42 4.46
N ARG A 39 17.24 18.68 4.83
CA ARG A 39 17.15 19.82 3.90
C ARG A 39 18.23 19.75 2.82
N LEU A 40 19.46 19.41 3.21
CA LEU A 40 20.58 19.22 2.30
C LEU A 40 20.26 18.13 1.28
N ALA A 41 19.72 17.00 1.72
CA ALA A 41 19.33 15.90 0.85
C ALA A 41 18.27 16.33 -0.19
N LYS A 42 17.26 17.11 0.23
CA LYS A 42 16.21 17.62 -0.67
C LYS A 42 16.75 18.63 -1.68
N LEU A 43 17.71 19.48 -1.30
CA LEU A 43 18.29 20.50 -2.18
C LEU A 43 19.34 19.92 -3.15
N ALA A 44 20.22 19.04 -2.67
CA ALA A 44 21.29 18.46 -3.46
C ALA A 44 20.81 17.28 -4.33
N GLY A 45 19.79 16.53 -3.89
CA GLY A 45 19.27 15.36 -4.60
C GLY A 45 18.44 15.70 -5.84
N GLY A 46 17.88 16.91 -5.92
CA GLY A 46 17.06 17.34 -7.06
C GLY A 46 15.82 16.47 -7.29
N VAL A 47 15.30 16.49 -8.52
CA VAL A 47 14.14 15.69 -8.93
C VAL A 47 14.42 15.01 -10.27
N ALA A 48 14.37 13.68 -10.29
CA ALA A 48 14.44 12.90 -11.53
C ALA A 48 13.07 12.79 -12.20
N VAL A 49 13.01 13.02 -13.51
CA VAL A 49 11.77 12.96 -14.31
C VAL A 49 11.81 11.75 -15.25
N ILE A 50 10.82 10.87 -15.13
CA ILE A 50 10.65 9.70 -16.02
C ILE A 50 9.57 10.03 -17.06
N LYS A 51 9.94 9.96 -18.34
CA LYS A 51 9.02 10.19 -19.47
C LYS A 51 8.57 8.86 -20.05
N ALA A 52 7.27 8.56 -19.98
CA ALA A 52 6.68 7.37 -20.60
C ALA A 52 6.24 7.68 -22.03
N GLY A 53 6.40 6.70 -22.93
CA GLY A 53 5.93 6.78 -24.32
C GLY A 53 5.17 5.51 -24.73
N ALA A 54 4.17 5.67 -25.60
CA ALA A 54 3.37 4.57 -26.14
C ALA A 54 2.78 4.96 -27.52
N ALA A 55 2.24 3.98 -28.25
CA ALA A 55 1.69 4.19 -29.59
C ALA A 55 0.29 4.83 -29.56
N THR A 56 -0.49 4.56 -28.52
CA THR A 56 -1.84 5.12 -28.32
C THR A 56 -1.98 5.82 -26.96
N GLU A 57 -2.97 6.71 -26.83
CA GLU A 57 -3.22 7.43 -25.57
C GLU A 57 -3.60 6.48 -24.42
N VAL A 58 -4.35 5.42 -24.71
CA VAL A 58 -4.78 4.43 -23.72
C VAL A 58 -3.58 3.67 -23.17
N GLU A 59 -2.70 3.18 -24.05
CA GLU A 59 -1.45 2.53 -23.65
C GLU A 59 -0.51 3.48 -22.90
N LEU A 60 -0.48 4.77 -23.27
CA LEU A 60 0.32 5.76 -22.57
C LEU A 60 -0.12 5.91 -21.12
N LYS A 61 -1.43 6.01 -20.87
CA LYS A 61 -2.00 6.12 -19.52
C LYS A 61 -1.75 4.86 -18.71
N GLU A 62 -1.97 3.69 -19.30
CA GLU A 62 -1.72 2.41 -18.65
C GLU A 62 -0.23 2.27 -18.26
N ARG A 63 0.67 2.49 -19.22
CA ARG A 63 2.11 2.39 -18.98
C ARG A 63 2.60 3.41 -17.96
N LYS A 64 2.05 4.62 -17.97
CA LYS A 64 2.33 5.65 -16.96
C LYS A 64 1.95 5.16 -15.57
N HIS A 65 0.73 4.67 -15.36
CA HIS A 65 0.29 4.16 -14.05
C HIS A 65 1.17 2.99 -13.60
N ARG A 66 1.48 2.05 -14.50
CA ARG A 66 2.36 0.92 -14.20
C ARG A 66 3.76 1.36 -13.76
N ILE A 67 4.33 2.38 -14.40
CA ILE A 67 5.63 2.96 -14.01
C ILE A 67 5.51 3.66 -12.64
N GLU A 68 4.46 4.43 -12.41
CA GLU A 68 4.23 5.10 -11.13
C GLU A 68 4.14 4.10 -9.97
N ASP A 69 3.41 3.00 -10.17
CA ASP A 69 3.29 1.92 -9.18
C ASP A 69 4.63 1.19 -8.96
N ALA A 70 5.36 0.88 -10.03
CA ALA A 70 6.68 0.26 -9.93
C ALA A 70 7.68 1.13 -9.14
N VAL A 71 7.69 2.44 -9.38
CA VAL A 71 8.55 3.39 -8.66
C VAL A 71 8.17 3.46 -7.18
N ARG A 72 6.87 3.46 -6.85
CA ARG A 72 6.40 3.47 -5.46
C ARG A 72 6.78 2.17 -4.73
N ASN A 73 6.60 1.02 -5.37
CA ASN A 73 6.97 -0.28 -4.81
C ASN A 73 8.48 -0.39 -4.60
N ALA A 74 9.30 0.04 -5.57
CA ALA A 74 10.74 0.05 -5.43
C ALA A 74 11.21 0.94 -4.26
N LYS A 75 10.59 2.12 -4.08
CA LYS A 75 10.87 2.99 -2.93
C LYS A 75 10.51 2.32 -1.61
N ALA A 76 9.32 1.72 -1.52
CA ALA A 76 8.88 1.01 -0.32
C ALA A 76 9.81 -0.18 0.02
N ALA A 77 10.31 -0.88 -1.00
CA ALA A 77 11.25 -1.98 -0.85
C ALA A 77 12.63 -1.51 -0.37
N VAL A 78 13.11 -0.35 -0.83
CA VAL A 78 14.38 0.24 -0.35
C VAL A 78 14.26 0.72 1.10
N GLU A 79 13.08 1.22 1.51
CA GLU A 79 12.87 1.76 2.85
C GLU A 79 12.79 0.68 3.94
N GLU A 80 12.02 -0.39 3.72
CA GLU A 80 11.76 -1.41 4.75
C GLU A 80 12.16 -2.84 4.34
N GLY A 81 12.77 -3.00 3.16
CA GLY A 81 13.14 -4.30 2.62
C GLY A 81 12.00 -5.02 1.89
N ILE A 82 12.28 -6.27 1.51
CA ILE A 82 11.37 -7.14 0.77
C ILE A 82 11.06 -8.41 1.57
N VAL A 83 9.91 -9.00 1.29
CA VAL A 83 9.46 -10.28 1.85
C VAL A 83 8.91 -11.17 0.74
N ALA A 84 8.75 -12.46 1.04
CA ALA A 84 8.09 -13.41 0.15
C ALA A 84 6.65 -12.96 -0.14
N GLY A 85 6.35 -12.74 -1.42
CA GLY A 85 5.07 -12.19 -1.84
C GLY A 85 3.94 -13.22 -1.84
N GLY A 86 2.82 -12.87 -2.49
CA GLY A 86 1.69 -13.78 -2.68
C GLY A 86 0.96 -14.15 -1.39
N GLY A 87 1.08 -13.33 -0.33
CA GLY A 87 0.50 -13.59 0.99
C GLY A 87 1.25 -14.63 1.83
N VAL A 88 2.38 -15.16 1.34
CA VAL A 88 3.19 -16.16 2.05
C VAL A 88 3.81 -15.59 3.32
N ALA A 89 4.43 -14.41 3.22
CA ALA A 89 5.06 -13.76 4.36
C ALA A 89 4.06 -13.47 5.48
N LEU A 90 2.84 -13.04 5.13
CA LEU A 90 1.79 -12.75 6.10
C LEU A 90 1.39 -14.02 6.86
N LEU A 91 1.07 -15.11 6.14
CA LEU A 91 0.71 -16.39 6.74
C LEU A 91 1.82 -16.91 7.68
N GLN A 92 3.05 -17.03 7.18
CA GLN A 92 4.15 -17.63 7.94
C GLN A 92 4.62 -16.77 9.11
N ALA A 93 4.61 -15.44 8.98
CA ALA A 93 4.97 -14.54 10.07
C ALA A 93 3.94 -14.59 11.20
N THR A 94 2.65 -14.66 10.87
CA THR A 94 1.58 -14.73 11.85
C THR A 94 1.65 -16.01 12.69
N GLU A 95 1.91 -17.17 12.08
CA GLU A 95 2.10 -18.43 12.82
C GLU A 95 3.18 -18.30 13.91
N ARG A 96 4.37 -17.81 13.52
CA ARG A 96 5.52 -17.64 14.43
C ARG A 96 5.32 -16.56 15.48
N ALA A 97 4.53 -15.54 15.17
CA ALA A 97 4.26 -14.45 16.10
C ALA A 97 3.39 -14.94 17.25
N PHE A 98 2.34 -15.71 16.96
CA PHE A 98 1.41 -16.20 17.97
C PHE A 98 1.97 -17.32 18.86
N GLU A 99 2.98 -18.07 18.42
CA GLU A 99 3.72 -19.01 19.29
C GLU A 99 4.39 -18.34 20.50
N LYS A 100 4.58 -17.02 20.48
CA LYS A 100 5.32 -16.26 21.50
C LYS A 100 4.42 -15.47 22.44
N ILE A 101 3.11 -15.60 22.30
CA ILE A 101 2.13 -14.78 23.03
C ILE A 101 1.19 -15.71 23.77
N ASP A 102 1.20 -15.63 25.10
CA ASP A 102 0.23 -16.32 25.96
C ASP A 102 -1.00 -15.43 26.12
N LEU A 103 -2.11 -15.82 25.49
CA LEU A 103 -3.40 -15.12 25.57
C LEU A 103 -4.44 -16.03 26.21
N VAL A 104 -5.47 -15.44 26.82
CA VAL A 104 -6.54 -16.18 27.49
C VAL A 104 -7.90 -15.57 27.18
N GLY A 105 -8.93 -16.42 27.06
CA GLY A 105 -10.32 -15.99 26.91
C GLY A 105 -10.57 -15.23 25.61
N ASP A 106 -11.17 -14.04 25.70
CA ASP A 106 -11.56 -13.25 24.52
C ASP A 106 -10.36 -12.80 23.67
N GLU A 107 -9.20 -12.57 24.30
CA GLU A 107 -7.97 -12.20 23.59
C GLU A 107 -7.44 -13.36 22.73
N GLU A 108 -7.54 -14.60 23.23
CA GLU A 108 -7.18 -15.81 22.49
C GLU A 108 -8.09 -15.99 21.26
N THR A 109 -9.40 -15.78 21.44
CA THR A 109 -10.37 -15.81 20.34
C THR A 109 -10.05 -14.74 19.28
N GLY A 110 -9.70 -13.53 19.71
CA GLY A 110 -9.26 -12.46 18.81
C GLY A 110 -8.00 -12.81 18.03
N ALA A 111 -7.02 -13.45 18.68
CA ALA A 111 -5.81 -13.94 18.03
C ALA A 111 -6.10 -14.99 16.95
N GLU A 112 -6.98 -15.95 17.22
CA GLU A 112 -7.39 -16.95 16.23
C GLU A 112 -8.06 -16.31 15.00
N LEU A 113 -8.87 -15.27 15.20
CA LEU A 113 -9.48 -14.52 14.10
C LEU A 113 -8.42 -13.84 13.23
N VAL A 114 -7.42 -13.19 13.84
CA VAL A 114 -6.30 -12.57 13.11
C VAL A 114 -5.50 -13.63 12.34
N LYS A 115 -5.23 -14.78 12.97
CA LYS A 115 -4.54 -15.91 12.34
C LYS A 115 -5.29 -16.45 11.12
N SER A 116 -6.61 -16.58 11.23
CA SER A 116 -7.47 -16.96 10.11
C SER A 116 -7.44 -15.92 8.99
N ALA A 117 -7.59 -14.63 9.34
CA ALA A 117 -7.58 -13.52 8.39
C ALA A 117 -6.25 -13.38 7.64
N ALA A 118 -5.11 -13.64 8.30
CA ALA A 118 -3.79 -13.62 7.70
C ALA A 118 -3.63 -14.62 6.53
N SER A 119 -4.41 -15.71 6.51
CA SER A 119 -4.43 -16.67 5.41
C SER A 119 -5.29 -16.23 4.21
N ALA A 120 -6.16 -15.25 4.39
CA ALA A 120 -7.15 -14.86 3.37
C ALA A 120 -6.52 -14.36 2.05
N PRO A 121 -5.44 -13.55 2.04
CA PRO A 121 -4.84 -13.09 0.79
C PRO A 121 -4.29 -14.23 -0.07
N LEU A 122 -3.57 -15.18 0.54
CA LEU A 122 -3.05 -16.36 -0.16
C LEU A 122 -4.18 -17.23 -0.72
N LYS A 123 -5.24 -17.47 0.09
CA LYS A 123 -6.42 -18.23 -0.32
C LYS A 123 -7.10 -17.59 -1.53
N GLN A 124 -7.32 -16.28 -1.48
CA GLN A 124 -7.93 -15.54 -2.58
C GLN A 124 -7.11 -15.65 -3.87
N ILE A 125 -5.78 -15.56 -3.77
CA ILE A 125 -4.88 -15.72 -4.92
C ILE A 125 -4.98 -17.15 -5.49
N ALA A 126 -4.98 -18.17 -4.63
CA ALA A 126 -5.10 -19.56 -5.04
C ALA A 126 -6.46 -19.86 -5.71
N GLU A 127 -7.56 -19.37 -5.14
CA GLU A 127 -8.91 -19.52 -5.69
C GLU A 127 -9.05 -18.84 -7.05
N ASN A 128 -8.49 -17.64 -7.20
CA ASN A 128 -8.44 -16.94 -8.49
C ASN A 128 -7.61 -17.70 -9.54
N ALA A 129 -6.66 -18.51 -9.11
CA ALA A 129 -5.88 -19.41 -9.97
C ALA A 129 -6.56 -20.77 -10.20
N GLY A 130 -7.77 -21.00 -9.68
CA GLY A 130 -8.51 -22.25 -9.84
C GLY A 130 -8.07 -23.38 -8.90
N LEU A 131 -7.31 -23.06 -7.85
CA LEU A 131 -6.85 -24.00 -6.82
C LEU A 131 -7.70 -23.89 -5.56
N GLU A 132 -7.69 -24.94 -4.73
CA GLU A 132 -8.40 -24.91 -3.45
C GLU A 132 -7.58 -24.16 -2.40
N GLY A 133 -8.03 -22.97 -2.01
CA GLY A 133 -7.30 -22.07 -1.13
C GLY A 133 -6.96 -22.67 0.24
N GLY A 134 -7.85 -23.48 0.82
CA GLY A 134 -7.63 -24.15 2.10
C GLY A 134 -6.42 -25.08 2.07
N VAL A 135 -6.40 -26.00 1.10
CA VAL A 135 -5.27 -26.92 0.86
C VAL A 135 -3.97 -26.16 0.53
N VAL A 136 -4.04 -25.10 -0.28
CA VAL A 136 -2.85 -24.30 -0.58
C VAL A 136 -2.29 -23.64 0.68
N ALA A 137 -3.14 -23.00 1.49
CA ALA A 137 -2.72 -22.34 2.72
C ALA A 137 -2.12 -23.32 3.72
N GLU A 138 -2.72 -24.49 3.89
CA GLU A 138 -2.19 -25.52 4.77
C GLU A 138 -0.84 -26.05 4.28
N ARG A 139 -0.68 -26.23 2.96
CA ARG A 139 0.62 -26.62 2.40
C ARG A 139 1.69 -25.56 2.63
N VAL A 140 1.41 -24.29 2.32
CA VAL A 140 2.38 -23.18 2.50
C VAL A 140 2.79 -22.99 3.96
N ARG A 141 1.87 -23.21 4.91
CA ARG A 141 2.15 -23.17 6.35
C ARG A 141 3.25 -24.16 6.76
N ASN A 142 3.28 -25.33 6.13
CA ASN A 142 4.22 -26.42 6.44
C ASN A 142 5.50 -26.41 5.58
N LEU A 143 5.64 -25.43 4.67
CA LEU A 143 6.86 -25.26 3.87
C LEU A 143 7.93 -24.45 4.60
N GLU A 144 9.14 -24.48 4.06
CA GLU A 144 10.22 -23.63 4.53
C GLU A 144 9.84 -22.15 4.45
N PRO A 145 10.32 -21.31 5.38
CA PRO A 145 10.06 -19.87 5.33
C PRO A 145 10.48 -19.29 3.97
N GLY A 146 9.60 -18.50 3.37
CA GLY A 146 9.80 -17.90 2.06
C GLY A 146 9.41 -18.78 0.87
N HIS A 147 9.07 -20.05 1.07
CA HIS A 147 8.50 -20.90 0.03
C HIS A 147 6.98 -20.79 -0.02
N GLY A 148 6.41 -20.78 -1.23
CA GLY A 148 4.98 -20.63 -1.42
C GLY A 148 4.51 -20.99 -2.83
N LEU A 149 3.25 -20.71 -3.11
CA LEU A 149 2.64 -20.98 -4.41
C LEU A 149 2.96 -19.85 -5.40
N ASN A 150 3.63 -20.18 -6.50
CA ASN A 150 3.57 -19.35 -7.71
C ASN A 150 2.22 -19.62 -8.42
N ALA A 151 1.28 -18.70 -8.27
CA ALA A 151 -0.06 -18.84 -8.83
C ALA A 151 -0.11 -18.76 -10.37
N ALA A 152 0.94 -18.26 -11.02
CA ALA A 152 1.01 -18.20 -12.48
C ALA A 152 1.38 -19.56 -13.09
N THR A 153 2.16 -20.38 -12.37
CA THR A 153 2.60 -21.72 -12.82
C THR A 153 1.90 -22.87 -12.10
N GLY A 154 1.38 -22.63 -10.89
CA GLY A 154 0.82 -23.64 -10.00
C GLY A 154 1.87 -24.39 -9.16
N GLU A 155 3.14 -23.99 -9.24
CA GLU A 155 4.26 -24.67 -8.57
C GLU A 155 4.58 -24.06 -7.21
N TYR A 156 5.18 -24.86 -6.33
CA TYR A 156 5.67 -24.39 -5.04
C TYR A 156 7.17 -24.11 -5.13
N VAL A 157 7.56 -22.86 -4.89
CA VAL A 157 8.90 -22.33 -5.17
C VAL A 157 9.40 -21.47 -4.02
N ASP A 158 10.70 -21.18 -4.00
CA ASP A 158 11.24 -20.05 -3.24
C ASP A 158 10.74 -18.76 -3.90
N MET A 159 9.87 -18.03 -3.20
CA MET A 159 9.17 -16.88 -3.75
C MET A 159 10.14 -15.75 -4.11
N ILE A 160 11.21 -15.56 -3.32
CA ILE A 160 12.18 -14.50 -3.56
C ILE A 160 13.08 -14.87 -4.74
N ALA A 161 13.55 -16.11 -4.78
CA ALA A 161 14.37 -16.59 -5.89
C ALA A 161 13.62 -16.56 -7.24
N ASP A 162 12.31 -16.81 -7.21
CA ASP A 162 11.44 -16.75 -8.39
C ASP A 162 10.94 -15.32 -8.72
N GLY A 163 11.36 -14.32 -7.94
CA GLY A 163 11.05 -12.90 -8.17
C GLY A 163 9.65 -12.46 -7.73
N ILE A 164 8.93 -13.29 -6.98
CA ILE A 164 7.62 -12.99 -6.38
C ILE A 164 7.85 -12.34 -5.01
N ILE A 165 8.10 -11.03 -5.04
CA ILE A 165 8.48 -10.24 -3.88
C ILE A 165 7.46 -9.15 -3.59
N ASP A 166 7.20 -8.91 -2.31
CA ASP A 166 6.41 -7.78 -1.84
C ASP A 166 7.27 -6.86 -0.95
N PRO A 167 7.16 -5.53 -1.05
CA PRO A 167 7.79 -4.64 -0.09
C PRO A 167 7.24 -4.89 1.32
N ALA A 168 8.12 -5.04 2.32
CA ALA A 168 7.73 -5.30 3.70
C ALA A 168 6.76 -4.22 4.24
N LYS A 169 7.02 -2.97 3.88
CA LYS A 169 6.16 -1.81 4.19
C LYS A 169 4.73 -2.00 3.72
N VAL A 170 4.51 -2.56 2.53
CA VAL A 170 3.18 -2.73 1.96
C VAL A 170 2.40 -3.75 2.78
N THR A 171 2.99 -4.93 3.00
CA THR A 171 2.39 -6.02 3.79
C THR A 171 2.07 -5.58 5.22
N ARG A 172 3.03 -4.93 5.89
CA ARG A 172 2.85 -4.38 7.25
C ARG A 172 1.74 -3.34 7.31
N SER A 173 1.78 -2.36 6.41
CA SER A 173 0.81 -1.25 6.40
C SER A 173 -0.60 -1.74 6.08
N ALA A 174 -0.72 -2.72 5.17
CA ALA A 174 -2.01 -3.33 4.84
C ALA A 174 -2.62 -4.01 6.07
N LEU A 175 -1.85 -4.82 6.79
CA LEU A 175 -2.32 -5.49 8.01
C LEU A 175 -2.72 -4.49 9.10
N GLN A 176 -1.87 -3.49 9.37
CA GLN A 176 -2.12 -2.48 10.41
C GLN A 176 -3.38 -1.65 10.12
N ASN A 177 -3.55 -1.21 8.87
CA ASN A 177 -4.73 -0.42 8.50
C ASN A 177 -6.01 -1.26 8.52
N ALA A 178 -5.95 -2.52 8.06
CA ALA A 178 -7.07 -3.44 8.13
C ALA A 178 -7.49 -3.71 9.58
N ALA A 179 -6.53 -4.00 10.47
CA ALA A 179 -6.78 -4.20 11.89
C ALA A 179 -7.36 -2.95 12.57
N SER A 180 -6.87 -1.75 12.21
CA SER A 180 -7.38 -0.48 12.72
C SER A 180 -8.86 -0.26 12.36
N ILE A 181 -9.22 -0.48 11.09
CA ILE A 181 -10.62 -0.37 10.64
C ILE A 181 -11.49 -1.45 11.30
N ALA A 182 -11.00 -2.69 11.38
CA ALA A 182 -11.72 -3.78 12.01
C ALA A 182 -11.99 -3.49 13.50
N GLY A 183 -10.99 -2.98 14.24
CA GLY A 183 -11.14 -2.58 15.63
C GLY A 183 -12.17 -1.46 15.81
N LEU A 184 -12.12 -0.43 14.96
CA LEU A 184 -13.13 0.64 14.94
C LEU A 184 -14.53 0.06 14.69
N PHE A 185 -14.66 -0.81 13.70
CA PHE A 185 -15.95 -1.36 13.30
C PHE A 185 -16.56 -2.27 14.38
N LEU A 186 -15.74 -3.14 14.99
CA LEU A 186 -16.18 -4.06 16.05
C LEU A 186 -16.57 -3.35 17.35
N THR A 187 -16.05 -2.14 17.59
CA THR A 187 -16.36 -1.33 18.78
C THR A 187 -17.42 -0.25 18.52
N THR A 188 -17.96 -0.18 17.29
CA THR A 188 -18.99 0.79 16.93
C THR A 188 -20.37 0.27 17.35
N GLU A 189 -20.95 0.89 18.37
CA GLU A 189 -22.28 0.53 18.90
C GLU A 189 -23.45 1.19 18.16
N ALA A 190 -23.21 2.30 17.45
CA ALA A 190 -24.26 3.05 16.76
C ALA A 190 -23.75 3.74 15.50
N VAL A 191 -24.59 3.77 14.46
CA VAL A 191 -24.35 4.47 13.20
C VAL A 191 -25.54 5.39 12.91
N VAL A 192 -25.26 6.66 12.62
CA VAL A 192 -26.27 7.64 12.19
C VAL A 192 -26.08 7.88 10.70
N ALA A 193 -27.17 7.78 9.94
CA ALA A 193 -27.18 7.99 8.50
C ALA A 193 -28.34 8.91 8.11
N ASP A 194 -28.16 9.66 7.02
CA ASP A 194 -29.23 10.46 6.44
C ASP A 194 -30.32 9.55 5.88
N LYS A 195 -31.58 9.99 6.03
CA LYS A 195 -32.71 9.27 5.46
C LYS A 195 -32.62 9.35 3.93
N PRO A 196 -32.77 8.23 3.19
CA PRO A 196 -32.83 8.25 1.75
C PRO A 196 -33.90 9.25 1.28
N GLU A 197 -33.52 10.14 0.37
CA GLU A 197 -34.49 11.02 -0.25
C GLU A 197 -35.52 10.18 -1.01
N PRO A 198 -36.83 10.49 -0.93
CA PRO A 198 -37.81 9.82 -1.74
C PRO A 198 -37.44 10.03 -3.22
N ALA A 199 -37.44 8.95 -3.99
CA ALA A 199 -37.25 9.02 -5.44
C ALA A 199 -38.21 10.09 -5.99
N ALA A 200 -37.68 11.06 -6.74
CA ALA A 200 -38.49 12.06 -7.41
C ALA A 200 -39.62 11.32 -8.13
N ALA A 201 -40.88 11.68 -7.81
CA ALA A 201 -42.03 11.09 -8.48
C ALA A 201 -41.79 11.25 -9.97
N ALA A 202 -41.70 10.12 -10.69
CA ALA A 202 -41.67 10.14 -12.14
C ALA A 202 -42.84 11.03 -12.56
N ALA A 203 -42.54 12.15 -13.23
CA ALA A 203 -43.56 13.03 -13.76
C ALA A 203 -44.55 12.13 -14.51
N GLY A 204 -45.78 12.07 -14.01
CA GLY A 204 -46.84 11.33 -14.66
C GLY A 204 -46.93 11.80 -16.11
N PRO A 205 -47.35 10.94 -17.06
CA PRO A 205 -47.49 11.34 -18.45
C PRO A 205 -48.53 12.45 -18.53
N GLY A 206 -48.07 13.70 -18.61
CA GLY A 206 -48.95 14.88 -18.64
C GLY A 206 -48.51 16.12 -17.84
N ALA A 207 -47.30 16.20 -17.29
CA ALA A 207 -46.77 17.46 -16.77
C ALA A 207 -45.93 18.16 -17.85
N ASP A 208 -46.36 19.38 -18.17
CA ASP A 208 -45.98 20.20 -19.32
C ASP A 208 -44.49 20.32 -19.62
N GLU A 209 -44.19 20.44 -20.91
CA GLU A 209 -43.04 21.18 -21.41
C GLU A 209 -42.96 22.53 -20.66
N MET A 210 -41.98 22.70 -19.78
CA MET A 210 -41.15 23.90 -19.63
C MET A 210 -40.40 23.90 -18.30
N GLY A 211 -39.08 23.76 -18.40
CA GLY A 211 -38.14 24.40 -17.48
C GLY A 211 -37.43 23.44 -16.52
N GLY A 212 -36.10 23.54 -16.51
CA GLY A 212 -35.33 23.18 -15.31
C GLY A 212 -34.17 22.23 -15.56
N MET A 213 -33.14 22.75 -16.20
CA MET A 213 -31.75 22.31 -16.15
C MET A 213 -31.29 21.88 -14.73
N GLY A 214 -30.56 20.76 -14.64
CA GLY A 214 -29.67 20.42 -13.51
C GLY A 214 -30.10 19.18 -12.71
N GLY A 215 -29.32 18.11 -12.58
CA GLY A 215 -27.94 17.89 -12.99
C GLY A 215 -27.58 16.41 -12.94
N MET A 216 -26.49 16.07 -13.63
CA MET A 216 -25.84 14.77 -13.51
C MET A 216 -25.26 14.61 -12.10
N GLY A 217 -25.74 13.60 -11.37
CA GLY A 217 -25.06 13.07 -10.20
C GLY A 217 -24.43 11.73 -10.56
N PHE A 218 -23.10 11.69 -10.54
CA PHE A 218 -22.33 10.49 -10.25
C PHE A 218 -22.57 10.06 -8.82
#